data_AF-A0A838EI82-F1
#
_entry.id   AF-A0A838EI82-F1
#
_cell.length_a   1.000
_cell.length_b   1.000
_cell.length_c   1.000
_cell.angle_alpha   90.00
_cell.angle_beta   90.00
_cell.angle_gamma   90.00
#
_symmetry.space_group_name_H-M   'P 1'
#
loop_
_entity.id
_entity.type
_entity.pdbx_description
1 polymer ?
#
loop_
_entity_poly.entity_id
_entity_poly.type
_entity_poly.pdbx_seq_one_letter_code
_entity_poly.pdbx_strand_id
1 'polypeptide(L)'
;MDIKERTSDTISHRTTSGEQQSAGASRIVLLAIGDALVFIIFAVIGMRSHKVGLTVPSVLQTAAPFAIGWFIVSPFVGAFRRKITSQPGKMSLRTVLSWLIAWPVGLLLRGIFNHEIPPVSFAIVTLIT
;
A
#
# COMPACT_ATOMS: atom_id res chain seq x y z
N MET A 1 -3.99 -44.22 26.15
CA MET A 1 -3.77 -42.82 26.57
C MET A 1 -3.53 -41.89 25.37
N ASP A 2 -3.12 -42.42 24.21
CA ASP A 2 -2.77 -41.69 22.97
C ASP A 2 -3.84 -40.83 22.27
N ILE A 3 -5.12 -41.22 22.27
CA ILE A 3 -6.11 -40.55 21.39
C ILE A 3 -6.43 -39.14 21.92
N LYS A 4 -6.52 -38.96 23.25
CA LYS A 4 -6.87 -37.68 23.87
C LYS A 4 -5.75 -36.63 23.71
N GLU A 5 -4.50 -37.07 23.74
CA GLU A 5 -3.31 -36.24 23.55
C GLU A 5 -3.20 -35.77 22.09
N ARG A 6 -3.32 -36.72 21.14
CA ARG A 6 -3.28 -36.42 19.69
C ARG A 6 -4.41 -35.47 19.25
N THR A 7 -5.58 -35.57 19.87
CA THR A 7 -6.73 -34.69 19.57
C THR A 7 -6.49 -33.28 20.14
N SER A 8 -5.89 -33.18 21.33
CA SER A 8 -5.58 -31.90 21.97
C SER A 8 -4.49 -31.14 21.22
N ASP A 9 -3.46 -31.85 20.73
CA ASP A 9 -2.40 -31.25 19.90
C ASP A 9 -2.94 -30.76 18.55
N THR A 10 -3.82 -31.53 17.92
CA THR A 10 -4.42 -31.16 16.62
C THR A 10 -5.33 -29.93 16.75
N ILE A 11 -6.09 -29.83 17.85
CA ILE A 11 -6.95 -28.68 18.12
C ILE A 11 -6.11 -27.45 18.47
N SER A 12 -5.12 -27.58 19.37
CA SER A 12 -4.21 -26.48 19.75
C SER A 12 -3.46 -25.92 18.54
N HIS A 13 -2.97 -26.79 17.65
CA HIS A 13 -2.27 -26.38 16.44
C HIS A 13 -3.19 -25.69 15.42
N ARG A 14 -4.48 -26.04 15.35
CA ARG A 14 -5.48 -25.33 14.51
C ARG A 14 -5.86 -23.97 15.09
N THR A 15 -6.06 -23.86 16.40
CA THR A 15 -6.43 -22.59 17.04
C THR A 15 -5.32 -21.55 16.91
N THR A 16 -4.08 -21.95 17.19
CA THR A 16 -2.91 -21.06 17.08
C THR A 16 -2.63 -20.60 15.66
N SER A 17 -2.76 -21.48 14.66
CA SER A 17 -2.55 -21.12 13.25
C SER A 17 -3.68 -20.25 12.67
N GLY A 18 -4.94 -20.46 13.09
CA GLY A 18 -6.08 -19.62 12.71
C GLY A 18 -6.01 -18.20 13.29
N GLU A 19 -5.67 -18.04 14.57
CA GLU A 19 -5.49 -16.73 15.19
C GLU A 19 -4.28 -15.98 14.60
N GLN A 20 -3.17 -16.69 14.34
CA GLN A 20 -1.99 -16.08 13.71
C GLN A 20 -2.25 -15.65 12.25
N GLN A 21 -3.07 -16.38 11.50
CA GLN A 21 -3.50 -15.98 10.15
C GLN A 21 -4.41 -14.75 10.19
N SER A 22 -5.41 -14.74 11.07
CA SER A 22 -6.34 -13.61 11.23
C SER A 22 -5.61 -12.33 11.64
N ALA A 23 -4.69 -12.42 12.61
CA ALA A 23 -3.84 -11.31 13.03
C ALA A 23 -2.92 -10.81 11.90
N GLY A 24 -2.43 -11.73 11.06
CA GLY A 24 -1.66 -11.38 9.86
C GLY A 24 -2.47 -10.62 8.82
N ALA A 25 -3.68 -11.08 8.53
CA ALA A 25 -4.59 -10.46 7.56
C ALA A 25 -5.05 -9.08 8.03
N SER A 26 -5.49 -8.94 9.29
CA SER A 26 -5.90 -7.67 9.89
C SER A 26 -4.81 -6.60 9.79
N ARG A 27 -3.56 -7.00 10.02
CA ARG A 27 -2.41 -6.12 9.89
C ARG A 27 -2.15 -5.67 8.45
N ILE A 28 -2.24 -6.58 7.49
CA ILE A 28 -2.06 -6.24 6.07
C ILE A 28 -3.14 -5.25 5.63
N VAL A 29 -4.39 -5.49 6.05
CA VAL A 29 -5.52 -4.58 5.79
C VAL A 29 -5.24 -3.20 6.39
N LEU A 30 -4.78 -3.12 7.64
CA LEU A 30 -4.45 -1.84 8.27
C LEU A 30 -3.35 -1.08 7.53
N LEU A 31 -2.29 -1.78 7.09
CA LEU A 31 -1.21 -1.18 6.30
C LEU A 31 -1.73 -0.66 4.95
N ALA A 32 -2.54 -1.46 4.24
CA ALA A 32 -3.11 -1.07 2.97
C ALA A 32 -4.05 0.13 3.09
N ILE A 33 -4.85 0.20 4.16
CA ILE A 33 -5.70 1.38 4.45
C ILE A 33 -4.83 2.61 4.69
N GLY A 34 -3.74 2.48 5.46
CA GLY A 34 -2.78 3.55 5.69
C GLY A 34 -2.19 4.09 4.39
N ASP A 35 -1.71 3.20 3.52
CA ASP A 35 -1.14 3.57 2.22
C ASP A 35 -2.18 4.28 1.34
N ALA A 36 -3.42 3.77 1.29
CA ALA A 36 -4.50 4.40 0.54
C ALA A 36 -4.83 5.82 1.03
N LEU A 37 -4.82 6.03 2.36
CA LEU A 37 -5.02 7.36 2.96
C LEU A 37 -3.91 8.34 2.56
N VAL A 38 -2.65 7.90 2.49
CA VAL A 38 -1.53 8.73 2.05
C VAL A 38 -1.77 9.24 0.62
N PHE A 39 -2.21 8.38 -0.30
CA PHE A 39 -2.51 8.81 -1.68
C PHE A 39 -3.70 9.77 -1.78
N ILE A 40 -4.73 9.59 -0.94
CA ILE A 40 -5.86 10.53 -0.86
C ILE A 40 -5.38 11.90 -0.36
N ILE A 41 -4.56 11.92 0.70
CA ILE A 41 -3.99 13.17 1.24
C ILE A 41 -3.13 13.87 0.19
N PHE A 42 -2.24 13.13 -0.48
CA PHE A 42 -1.43 13.64 -1.59
C PHE A 42 -2.29 14.27 -2.70
N ALA A 43 -3.35 13.57 -3.14
CA ALA A 43 -4.27 14.08 -4.16
C ALA A 43 -4.99 15.36 -3.72
N VAL A 44 -5.50 15.41 -2.48
CA VAL A 44 -6.17 16.61 -1.93
C VAL A 44 -5.21 17.80 -1.86
N ILE A 45 -3.97 17.59 -1.39
CA ILE A 45 -2.94 18.64 -1.34
C ILE A 45 -2.64 19.15 -2.75
N GLY A 46 -2.38 18.25 -3.71
CA GLY A 46 -2.11 18.62 -5.10
C GLY A 46 -3.26 19.41 -5.74
N MET A 47 -4.49 18.96 -5.54
CA MET A 47 -5.68 19.63 -6.08
C MET A 47 -5.92 21.01 -5.46
N ARG A 48 -5.72 21.18 -4.15
CA ARG A 48 -5.77 22.49 -3.46
C ARG A 48 -4.77 23.46 -4.07
N SER A 49 -3.53 23.00 -4.30
CA SER A 49 -2.46 23.81 -4.89
C SER A 49 -2.78 24.28 -6.30
N HIS A 50 -3.48 23.45 -7.10
CA HIS A 50 -3.89 23.79 -8.46
C HIS A 50 -5.27 24.48 -8.55
N LYS A 51 -5.91 24.83 -7.42
CA LYS A 51 -7.26 25.42 -7.35
C LYS A 51 -8.32 24.60 -8.10
N VAL A 52 -8.12 23.27 -8.17
CA VAL A 52 -9.07 22.34 -8.78
C VAL A 52 -10.20 22.08 -7.78
N GLY A 53 -11.43 21.93 -8.27
CA GLY A 53 -12.60 21.65 -7.43
C GLY A 53 -12.44 20.32 -6.67
N LEU A 54 -12.65 20.34 -5.35
CA LEU A 54 -12.54 19.16 -4.49
C LEU A 54 -13.88 18.43 -4.43
N THR A 55 -14.10 17.52 -5.36
CA THR A 55 -15.21 16.55 -5.28
C THR A 55 -14.65 15.16 -4.96
N VAL A 56 -15.43 14.32 -4.26
CA VAL A 56 -15.02 12.94 -3.95
C VAL A 56 -14.58 12.18 -5.22
N PRO A 57 -15.31 12.22 -6.35
CA PRO A 57 -14.87 11.56 -7.59
C PRO A 57 -13.54 12.08 -8.12
N SER A 58 -13.31 13.40 -8.10
CA SER A 58 -12.07 14.00 -8.60
C SER A 58 -10.84 13.66 -7.76
N VAL A 59 -10.99 13.57 -6.43
CA VAL A 59 -9.92 13.14 -5.53
C VAL A 59 -9.57 11.68 -5.80
N LEU A 60 -10.58 10.81 -5.93
CA LEU A 60 -10.36 9.40 -6.24
C LEU A 60 -9.71 9.19 -7.60
N GLN A 61 -10.15 9.91 -8.64
CA GLN A 61 -9.52 9.87 -9.96
C GLN A 61 -8.06 10.33 -9.93
N THR A 62 -7.73 11.33 -9.11
CA THR A 62 -6.36 11.84 -8.97
C THR A 62 -5.47 10.88 -8.18
N ALA A 63 -6.00 10.24 -7.13
CA ALA A 63 -5.26 9.30 -6.28
C ALA A 63 -5.09 7.92 -6.92
N ALA A 64 -6.08 7.46 -7.71
CA ALA A 64 -6.17 6.09 -8.21
C ALA A 64 -4.91 5.62 -8.98
N PRO A 65 -4.31 6.38 -9.91
CA PRO A 65 -3.15 5.92 -10.66
C PRO A 65 -1.95 5.58 -9.75
N PHE A 66 -1.73 6.37 -8.70
CA PHE A 66 -0.64 6.17 -7.74
C PHE A 66 -0.93 5.02 -6.78
N ALA A 67 -2.15 4.95 -6.26
CA ALA A 67 -2.57 3.85 -5.42
C ALA A 67 -2.49 2.50 -6.17
N ILE A 68 -2.95 2.45 -7.42
CA ILE A 68 -2.85 1.26 -8.27
C ILE A 68 -1.39 0.88 -8.50
N GLY A 69 -0.54 1.83 -8.88
CA GLY A 69 0.90 1.58 -9.05
C GLY A 69 1.56 1.02 -7.78
N TRP A 70 1.23 1.60 -6.63
CA TRP A 70 1.71 1.14 -5.33
C TRP A 70 1.26 -0.28 -4.99
N PHE A 71 -0.04 -0.59 -5.10
CA PHE A 71 -0.57 -1.91 -4.76
C PHE A 71 -0.17 -2.99 -5.75
N ILE A 72 0.18 -2.64 -7.00
CA ILE A 72 0.81 -3.56 -7.92
C ILE A 72 2.24 -3.86 -7.46
N VAL A 73 3.05 -2.86 -7.14
CA VAL A 73 4.51 -3.03 -6.90
C VAL A 73 4.83 -3.56 -5.49
N SER A 74 4.18 -3.03 -4.47
CA SER A 74 4.53 -3.26 -3.06
C SER A 74 4.48 -4.73 -2.60
N PRO A 75 3.59 -5.62 -3.11
CA PRO A 75 3.63 -7.05 -2.76
C PRO A 75 4.87 -7.75 -3.32
N PHE A 76 5.32 -7.41 -4.54
CA PHE A 76 6.49 -8.04 -5.17
C PHE A 76 7.79 -7.67 -4.46
N VAL A 77 7.92 -6.42 -4.01
CA VAL A 77 9.07 -5.95 -3.22
C VAL A 77 9.01 -6.48 -1.77
N GLY A 78 7.85 -6.99 -1.36
CA GLY A 78 7.63 -7.59 -0.06
C GLY A 78 7.42 -6.58 1.06
N ALA A 79 6.86 -5.41 0.76
CA ALA A 79 6.54 -4.36 1.74
C ALA A 79 5.62 -4.88 2.86
N PHE A 80 4.71 -5.81 2.54
CA PHE A 80 3.77 -6.39 3.51
C PHE A 80 4.31 -7.60 4.29
N ARG A 81 5.57 -8.02 4.10
CA ARG A 81 6.10 -9.22 4.77
C ARG A 81 6.24 -9.01 6.28
N ARG A 82 5.73 -9.96 7.07
CA ARG A 82 5.69 -9.86 8.55
C ARG A 82 7.06 -9.65 9.20
N LYS A 83 8.10 -10.30 8.68
CA LYS A 83 9.51 -10.19 9.15
C LYS A 83 10.12 -8.80 8.96
N ILE A 84 9.52 -7.98 8.11
CA ILE A 84 10.06 -6.69 7.66
C ILE A 84 9.38 -5.56 8.38
N THR A 85 8.06 -5.63 8.42
CA THR A 85 7.19 -4.68 9.12
C THR A 85 7.37 -4.74 10.65
N SER A 86 8.05 -5.75 11.20
CA SER A 86 8.47 -5.79 12.61
C SER A 86 9.85 -5.14 12.87
N GLN A 87 10.56 -4.70 11.83
CA GLN A 87 11.88 -4.08 11.92
C GLN A 87 11.84 -2.72 11.21
N PRO A 88 11.67 -1.59 11.95
CA PRO A 88 11.43 -0.28 11.37
C PRO A 88 12.44 0.12 10.27
N GLY A 89 13.74 -0.13 10.48
CA GLY A 89 14.77 0.21 9.50
C GLY A 89 14.75 -0.64 8.22
N LYS A 90 14.35 -1.91 8.29
CA LYS A 90 14.19 -2.74 7.07
C LYS A 90 12.88 -2.43 6.36
N MET A 91 11.86 -2.08 7.12
CA MET A 91 10.58 -1.61 6.58
C MET A 91 10.78 -0.34 5.77
N SER A 92 11.43 0.69 6.32
CA SER A 92 11.64 1.96 5.60
C SER A 92 12.40 1.77 4.29
N LEU A 93 13.47 0.98 4.28
CA LEU A 93 14.24 0.71 3.06
C LEU A 93 13.39 0.02 1.99
N ARG A 94 12.55 -0.96 2.39
CA ARG A 94 11.65 -1.66 1.45
C ARG A 94 10.53 -0.77 0.94
N THR A 95 10.01 0.10 1.80
CA THR A 95 9.00 1.11 1.43
C THR A 95 9.59 2.09 0.41
N VAL A 96 10.80 2.62 0.66
CA VAL A 96 11.50 3.53 -0.28
C VAL A 96 11.76 2.81 -1.61
N LEU A 97 12.21 1.56 -1.59
CA LEU A 97 12.45 0.83 -2.83
C LEU A 97 11.15 0.56 -3.60
N SER A 98 10.07 0.22 -2.90
CA SER A 98 8.74 0.06 -3.49
C SER A 98 8.24 1.38 -4.08
N TRP A 99 8.49 2.50 -3.40
CA TRP A 99 8.11 3.84 -3.82
C TRP A 99 8.83 4.25 -5.11
N LEU A 100 10.15 4.07 -5.16
CA LEU A 100 10.96 4.40 -6.34
C LEU A 100 10.54 3.62 -7.60
N ILE A 101 10.06 2.38 -7.43
CA ILE A 101 9.56 1.56 -8.54
C ILE A 101 8.09 1.90 -8.87
N ALA A 102 7.25 2.16 -7.86
CA ALA A 102 5.86 2.53 -8.05
C ALA A 102 5.69 3.92 -8.65
N TRP A 103 6.61 4.84 -8.39
CA TRP A 103 6.58 6.22 -8.87
C TRP A 103 6.49 6.33 -10.41
N PRO A 104 7.41 5.74 -11.21
CA PRO A 104 7.28 5.78 -12.68
C PRO A 104 6.02 5.04 -13.16
N VAL A 105 5.61 3.96 -12.49
CA VAL A 105 4.38 3.23 -12.84
C VAL A 105 3.14 4.11 -12.63
N GLY A 106 3.07 4.83 -11.51
CA GLY A 106 1.98 5.75 -11.20
C GLY A 106 1.92 6.94 -12.16
N LEU A 107 3.07 7.49 -12.57
CA LEU A 107 3.15 8.54 -13.59
C LEU A 107 2.68 8.05 -14.96
N LEU A 108 3.09 6.84 -15.36
CA LEU A 108 2.63 6.22 -16.60
C LEU A 108 1.12 5.99 -16.59
N LEU A 109 0.60 5.40 -15.52
CA LEU A 109 -0.84 5.19 -15.35
C LEU A 109 -1.60 6.52 -15.41
N ARG A 110 -1.11 7.55 -14.72
CA ARG A 110 -1.74 8.89 -14.77
C ARG A 110 -1.76 9.45 -16.18
N GLY A 111 -0.67 9.30 -16.93
CA GLY A 111 -0.61 9.78 -18.31
C GLY A 111 -1.59 9.03 -19.22
N ILE A 112 -1.79 7.73 -18.99
CA ILE A 112 -2.81 6.93 -19.69
C ILE A 112 -4.22 7.40 -19.32
N PHE A 113 -4.52 7.58 -18.03
CA PHE A 113 -5.86 7.98 -17.56
C PHE A 113 -6.26 9.39 -18.02
N ASN A 114 -5.31 10.31 -18.10
CA ASN A 114 -5.58 11.70 -18.47
C ASN A 114 -5.28 12.01 -19.94
N HIS A 115 -4.75 11.04 -20.71
CA HIS A 115 -4.29 11.23 -22.08
C HIS A 115 -3.27 12.36 -22.27
N GLU A 116 -2.44 12.63 -21.25
CA GLU A 116 -1.49 13.75 -21.22
C GLU A 116 -0.15 13.32 -20.62
N ILE A 117 0.94 13.96 -21.05
CA ILE A 117 2.26 13.74 -20.45
C ILE A 117 2.36 14.56 -19.16
N PRO A 118 2.58 13.94 -17.97
CA PRO A 118 2.70 14.67 -16.72
C PRO A 118 3.85 15.69 -16.78
N PRO A 119 3.65 16.94 -16.31
CA PRO A 119 4.71 17.93 -16.20
C PRO A 119 5.87 17.43 -15.33
N VAL A 120 7.10 17.82 -15.67
CA VAL A 120 8.30 17.44 -14.89
C VAL A 120 8.21 17.88 -13.44
N SER A 121 7.66 19.07 -13.18
CA SER A 121 7.40 19.57 -11.82
C SER A 121 6.49 18.64 -11.03
N PHE A 122 5.44 18.12 -11.66
CA PHE A 122 4.54 17.17 -11.03
C PHE A 122 5.26 15.85 -10.71
N ALA A 123 6.09 15.35 -11.62
CA ALA A 123 6.88 14.14 -11.39
C ALA A 123 7.77 14.30 -10.15
N ILE A 124 8.49 15.43 -10.03
CA ILE A 124 9.37 15.73 -8.90
C ILE A 124 8.58 15.82 -7.60
N VAL A 125 7.47 16.58 -7.57
CA VAL A 125 6.63 16.71 -6.37
C VAL A 125 6.12 15.34 -5.92
N THR A 126 5.65 14.53 -6.86
CA THR A 126 5.19 13.15 -6.57
C THR A 126 6.30 12.26 -6.05
N LEU A 127 7.58 12.54 -6.33
CA LEU A 127 8.69 11.73 -5.83
C LEU A 127 9.03 12.06 -4.36
N ILE A 128 8.93 13.33 -3.99
CA ILE A 128 9.43 13.86 -2.72
C ILE A 128 8.34 14.07 -1.65
N THR A 129 7.06 13.96 -2.04
CA THR A 129 5.91 14.13 -1.15
C THR A 129 5.35 12.77 -0.77
#